data_AF-A0A7V3XM75-F1
#
_entry.id   AF-A0A7V3XM75-F1
#
_cell.length_a   1.000
_cell.length_b   1.000
_cell.length_c   1.000
_cell.angle_alpha   90.00
_cell.angle_beta   90.00
_cell.angle_gamma   90.00
#
_symmetry.space_group_name_H-M   'P 1'
#
loop_
_entity.id
_entity.type
_entity.pdbx_description
1 polymer ?
#
loop_
_entity_poly.entity_id
_entity_poly.type
_entity_poly.pdbx_seq_one_letter_code
_entity_poly.pdbx_strand_id
1 'polypeptide(L)'
;MRRAASIVLVAASLAVVGGFPAPGRGHAALVASTPARGATLPEAPSRVTLTFSERLEPAYARLSVEDAKGGRVDLADAAVSRDDPRRLEVSVRPLGPGTYTVRFRVLSVDGHVVESSFPFTVRGALRSVR
;
A
#
# COMPACT_ATOMS: atom_id res chain seq x y z
N MET A 1 58.30 -34.36 -46.25
CA MET A 1 57.58 -33.07 -46.45
C MET A 1 56.25 -33.35 -47.15
N ARG A 2 55.15 -33.45 -46.41
CA ARG A 2 53.80 -33.65 -46.98
C ARG A 2 52.75 -32.90 -46.14
N ARG A 3 52.32 -31.78 -46.71
CA ARG A 3 51.03 -31.07 -46.64
C ARG A 3 50.36 -30.85 -45.28
N ALA A 4 50.29 -29.57 -44.93
CA ALA A 4 49.38 -29.00 -43.95
C ALA A 4 47.92 -29.32 -44.27
N ALA A 5 47.14 -29.64 -43.24
CA ALA A 5 45.69 -29.61 -43.27
C ALA A 5 45.22 -28.84 -42.04
N SER A 6 44.71 -27.63 -42.28
CA SER A 6 44.06 -26.78 -41.31
C SER A 6 42.71 -27.38 -40.90
N ILE A 7 42.43 -27.51 -39.60
CA ILE A 7 41.07 -27.80 -39.11
C ILE A 7 40.72 -26.77 -38.01
N VAL A 8 40.04 -25.73 -38.50
CA VAL A 8 38.88 -25.00 -37.94
C VAL A 8 38.72 -24.95 -36.41
N LEU A 9 38.82 -23.73 -35.87
CA LEU A 9 38.34 -23.32 -34.55
C LEU A 9 36.85 -23.65 -34.35
N VAL A 10 36.50 -24.23 -33.20
CA VAL A 10 35.17 -24.05 -32.61
C VAL A 10 35.37 -23.51 -31.19
N ALA A 11 35.37 -22.18 -31.08
CA ALA A 11 35.24 -21.51 -29.80
C ALA A 11 33.77 -21.60 -29.37
N ALA A 12 33.47 -22.50 -28.42
CA ALA A 12 32.17 -22.56 -27.79
C ALA A 12 32.06 -21.40 -26.77
N SER A 13 31.58 -20.25 -27.22
CA SER A 13 31.16 -19.15 -26.34
C SER A 13 29.88 -19.57 -25.63
N LEU A 14 30.02 -20.04 -24.39
CA LEU A 14 28.90 -20.29 -23.49
C LEU A 14 28.33 -18.93 -23.06
N ALA A 15 27.40 -18.39 -23.87
CA ALA A 15 26.61 -17.23 -23.50
C ALA A 15 25.65 -17.65 -22.37
N VAL A 16 26.09 -17.49 -21.12
CA VAL A 16 25.20 -17.51 -19.97
C VAL A 16 24.34 -16.25 -20.07
N VAL A 17 23.17 -16.38 -20.68
CA VAL A 17 22.11 -15.37 -20.59
C VAL A 17 21.68 -15.34 -19.14
N GLY A 18 22.23 -14.40 -18.38
CA GLY A 18 21.81 -14.11 -17.02
C GLY A 18 20.35 -13.68 -17.04
N GLY A 19 19.46 -14.58 -16.62
CA GLY A 19 18.11 -14.20 -16.26
C GLY A 19 18.20 -13.27 -15.05
N PHE A 20 18.01 -11.96 -15.27
CA PHE A 20 17.77 -11.05 -14.15
C PHE A 20 16.50 -11.54 -13.46
N PRO A 21 16.53 -11.87 -12.15
CA PRO A 21 15.29 -12.09 -11.43
C PRO A 21 14.49 -10.80 -11.54
N ALA A 22 13.31 -10.86 -12.16
CA ALA A 22 12.38 -9.75 -12.09
C ALA A 22 12.17 -9.46 -10.60
N PRO A 23 12.18 -8.18 -10.16
CA PRO A 23 11.97 -7.86 -8.76
C PRO A 23 10.65 -8.50 -8.33
N GLY A 24 10.73 -9.51 -7.47
CA GLY A 24 9.57 -10.19 -6.92
C GLY A 24 8.77 -9.17 -6.12
N ARG A 25 7.70 -8.62 -6.70
CA ARG A 25 6.73 -7.79 -6.00
C ARG A 25 5.82 -8.69 -5.16
N GLY A 26 6.43 -9.39 -4.21
CA GLY A 26 5.70 -10.29 -3.33
C GLY A 26 4.82 -9.55 -2.34
N HIS A 27 5.19 -8.31 -1.98
CA HIS A 27 4.61 -7.57 -0.84
C HIS A 27 3.48 -6.63 -1.28
N ALA A 28 2.33 -6.68 -0.61
CA ALA A 28 1.25 -5.70 -0.70
C ALA A 28 1.69 -4.36 -0.04
N ALA A 29 2.39 -3.53 -0.79
CA ALA A 29 2.85 -2.23 -0.34
C ALA A 29 1.73 -1.18 -0.44
N LEU A 30 1.57 -0.35 0.58
CA LEU A 30 0.66 0.79 0.54
C LEU A 30 1.22 1.88 -0.39
N VAL A 31 0.60 2.07 -1.56
CA VAL A 31 1.06 3.00 -2.61
C VAL A 31 0.40 4.37 -2.54
N ALA A 32 -0.83 4.46 -2.03
CA ALA A 32 -1.55 5.72 -1.86
C ALA A 32 -2.54 5.65 -0.70
N SER A 33 -2.82 6.80 -0.08
CA SER A 33 -3.85 6.93 0.94
C SER A 33 -4.63 8.23 0.76
N THR A 34 -5.92 8.20 1.05
CA THR A 34 -6.77 9.37 1.20
C THR A 34 -7.48 9.27 2.54
N PRO A 35 -7.21 10.16 3.51
CA PRO A 35 -6.24 11.26 3.47
C PRO A 35 -4.80 10.79 3.24
N ALA A 36 -3.97 11.66 2.64
CA ALA A 36 -2.54 11.38 2.49
C ALA A 36 -1.88 11.25 3.88
N ARG A 37 -0.80 10.46 3.97
CA ARG A 37 -0.09 10.28 5.24
C ARG A 37 0.44 11.63 5.75
N GLY A 38 0.13 11.97 7.01
CA GLY A 38 0.49 13.26 7.60
C GLY A 38 -0.31 14.45 7.09
N ALA A 39 -1.36 14.24 6.28
CA ALA A 39 -2.16 15.33 5.75
C ALA A 39 -2.82 16.13 6.89
N THR A 40 -2.93 17.44 6.69
CA THR A 40 -3.76 18.30 7.53
C THR A 40 -4.93 18.82 6.72
N LEU A 41 -6.13 18.47 7.14
CA LEU A 41 -7.39 18.75 6.46
C LEU A 41 -8.12 19.92 7.14
N PRO A 42 -8.78 20.79 6.36
CA PRO A 42 -9.68 21.79 6.94
C PRO A 42 -10.93 21.14 7.55
N GLU A 43 -11.42 20.05 6.94
CA GLU A 43 -12.63 19.34 7.36
C GLU A 43 -12.38 17.84 7.49
N ALA A 44 -13.20 17.18 8.29
CA ALA A 44 -13.14 15.74 8.50
C ALA A 44 -13.51 14.97 7.21
N PRO A 45 -12.76 13.92 6.83
CA PRO A 45 -13.17 13.05 5.74
C PRO A 45 -14.33 12.16 6.20
N SER A 46 -15.22 11.80 5.29
CA SER A 46 -16.27 10.80 5.54
C SER A 46 -15.75 9.35 5.41
N ARG A 47 -14.59 9.16 4.80
CA ARG A 47 -13.97 7.86 4.50
C ARG A 47 -12.45 7.95 4.49
N VAL A 48 -11.81 6.88 4.93
CA VAL A 48 -10.39 6.63 4.67
C VAL A 48 -10.28 5.52 3.62
N THR A 49 -9.49 5.76 2.57
CA THR A 49 -9.20 4.80 1.50
C THR A 49 -7.69 4.59 1.40
N LEU A 50 -7.27 3.33 1.40
CA LEU A 50 -5.90 2.89 1.19
C LEU A 50 -5.81 2.12 -0.13
N THR A 51 -4.81 2.41 -0.95
CA THR A 51 -4.55 1.68 -2.21
C THR A 51 -3.23 0.97 -2.12
N PHE A 52 -3.21 -0.32 -2.45
CA PHE A 52 -2.03 -1.18 -2.38
C PHE A 52 -1.50 -1.52 -3.77
N SER A 53 -0.24 -1.99 -3.84
CA SER A 53 0.38 -2.45 -5.09
C SER A 53 -0.26 -3.73 -5.63
N GLU A 54 -0.78 -4.56 -4.73
CA GLU A 54 -1.34 -5.88 -5.03
C GLU A 54 -2.79 -6.01 -4.54
N ARG A 55 -3.48 -7.04 -5.05
CA ARG A 55 -4.85 -7.37 -4.61
C ARG A 55 -4.83 -7.83 -3.15
N LEU A 56 -5.87 -7.47 -2.41
CA LEU A 56 -6.02 -7.82 -1.01
C LEU A 56 -6.87 -9.09 -0.83
N GLU A 57 -6.54 -9.88 0.18
CA GLU A 57 -7.41 -10.94 0.68
C GLU A 57 -8.41 -10.35 1.68
N PRO A 58 -9.72 -10.27 1.36
CA PRO A 58 -10.69 -9.58 2.20
C PRO A 58 -10.81 -10.16 3.61
N ALA A 59 -10.65 -11.47 3.79
CA ALA A 59 -10.75 -12.10 5.11
C ALA A 59 -9.64 -11.67 6.08
N TYR A 60 -8.52 -11.15 5.57
CA TYR A 60 -7.37 -10.73 6.37
C TYR A 60 -7.16 -9.22 6.41
N ALA A 61 -7.83 -8.46 5.55
CA ALA A 61 -7.73 -7.01 5.49
C ALA A 61 -8.43 -6.35 6.68
N ARG A 62 -7.68 -5.57 7.46
CA ARG A 62 -8.19 -4.78 8.59
C ARG A 62 -7.77 -3.32 8.41
N LEU A 63 -8.68 -2.42 8.74
CA LEU A 63 -8.47 -0.97 8.76
C LEU A 63 -9.22 -0.36 9.93
N SER A 64 -8.57 0.53 10.68
CA SER A 64 -9.19 1.32 11.74
C SER A 64 -8.70 2.76 11.69
N VAL A 65 -9.55 3.66 12.22
CA VAL A 65 -9.18 5.05 12.48
C VAL A 65 -9.39 5.33 13.95
N GLU A 66 -8.37 5.81 14.63
CA GLU A 66 -8.35 6.03 16.08
C GLU A 66 -8.09 7.50 16.41
N ASP A 67 -8.68 7.98 17.50
CA ASP A 67 -8.34 9.28 18.08
C ASP A 67 -7.01 9.23 18.88
N ALA A 68 -6.59 10.38 19.41
CA ALA A 68 -5.37 10.49 20.20
C ALA A 68 -5.39 9.68 21.52
N LYS A 69 -6.56 9.19 21.96
CA LYS A 69 -6.72 8.32 23.13
C LYS A 69 -6.75 6.82 22.76
N GLY A 70 -6.63 6.49 21.48
CA GLY A 70 -6.73 5.12 20.96
C GLY A 70 -8.18 4.64 20.79
N GLY A 71 -9.17 5.51 20.92
CA GLY A 71 -10.57 5.17 20.70
C GLY A 71 -10.89 5.12 19.20
N ARG A 72 -11.54 4.04 18.73
CA ARG A 72 -11.98 3.95 17.32
C ARG A 72 -13.00 5.03 17.00
N VAL A 73 -12.75 5.79 15.95
CA VAL A 73 -13.62 6.84 15.38
C VAL A 73 -14.23 6.48 14.03
N ASP A 74 -13.92 5.29 13.53
CA ASP A 74 -14.53 4.70 12.33
C ASP A 74 -15.86 3.97 12.63
N LEU A 75 -16.58 3.55 11.58
CA LEU A 75 -17.85 2.81 11.69
C LEU A 75 -17.68 1.28 11.78
N ALA A 76 -16.44 0.79 11.90
CA ALA A 76 -16.09 -0.62 11.91
C ALA A 76 -16.58 -1.41 10.68
N ASP A 77 -16.73 -0.72 9.55
CA ASP A 77 -17.23 -1.25 8.27
C ASP A 77 -16.12 -1.43 7.23
N ALA A 78 -14.89 -1.68 7.71
CA ALA A 78 -13.72 -1.81 6.84
C ALA A 78 -13.92 -2.94 5.81
N ALA A 79 -13.73 -2.62 4.53
CA ALA A 79 -13.94 -3.57 3.44
C ALA A 79 -13.01 -3.31 2.26
N VAL A 80 -12.62 -4.39 1.58
CA VAL A 80 -11.99 -4.29 0.26
C VAL A 80 -13.03 -3.77 -0.74
N SER A 81 -12.66 -2.77 -1.54
CA SER A 81 -13.58 -2.15 -2.50
C SER A 81 -14.05 -3.17 -3.54
N ARG A 82 -15.33 -3.06 -3.92
CA ARG A 82 -15.93 -3.89 -4.99
C ARG A 82 -15.42 -3.48 -6.37
N ASP A 83 -15.03 -2.22 -6.54
CA ASP A 83 -14.60 -1.65 -7.82
C ASP A 83 -13.10 -1.85 -8.06
N ASP A 84 -12.31 -1.96 -6.98
CA ASP A 84 -10.87 -2.16 -7.05
C ASP A 84 -10.37 -3.05 -5.90
N PRO A 85 -9.99 -4.32 -6.17
CA PRO A 85 -9.55 -5.26 -5.14
C PRO A 85 -8.22 -4.89 -4.49
N ARG A 86 -7.57 -3.80 -4.92
CA ARG A 86 -6.37 -3.24 -4.28
C ARG A 86 -6.70 -2.15 -3.28
N ARG A 87 -7.98 -1.76 -3.14
CA ARG A 87 -8.42 -0.69 -2.23
C ARG A 87 -9.07 -1.26 -0.99
N LEU A 88 -8.68 -0.71 0.16
CA LEU A 88 -9.29 -0.97 1.46
C LEU A 88 -9.88 0.33 1.98
N GLU A 89 -11.15 0.30 2.38
CA GLU A 89 -11.90 1.49 2.75
C GLU A 89 -12.59 1.30 4.10
N VAL A 90 -12.73 2.38 4.86
CA VAL A 90 -13.53 2.42 6.08
C VAL A 90 -14.24 3.77 6.20
N SER A 91 -15.50 3.75 6.63
CA SER A 91 -16.27 4.98 6.86
C SER A 91 -15.89 5.59 8.21
N VAL A 92 -15.88 6.91 8.27
CA VAL A 92 -15.46 7.67 9.46
C VAL A 92 -16.63 8.52 9.95
N ARG A 93 -16.81 8.56 11.28
CA ARG A 93 -17.79 9.45 11.90
C ARG A 93 -17.41 10.92 11.67
N PRO A 94 -18.33 11.88 11.80
CA PRO A 94 -17.95 13.29 11.86
C PRO A 94 -16.87 13.50 12.93
N LEU A 95 -15.74 14.09 12.52
CA LEU A 95 -14.60 14.33 13.40
C LEU A 95 -14.48 15.82 13.73
N GLY A 96 -14.15 16.12 14.98
CA GLY A 96 -13.74 17.47 15.37
C GLY A 96 -12.30 17.77 14.97
N PRO A 97 -11.80 18.97 15.30
CA PRO A 97 -10.38 19.26 15.21
C PRO A 97 -9.56 18.31 16.09
N GLY A 98 -8.47 17.77 15.55
CA GLY A 98 -7.62 16.82 16.25
C GLY A 98 -6.72 16.01 15.34
N THR A 99 -5.84 15.21 15.96
CA THR A 99 -4.99 14.23 15.27
C THR A 99 -5.61 12.86 15.38
N TYR A 100 -5.62 12.14 14.26
CA TYR A 100 -6.20 10.81 14.11
C TYR A 100 -5.17 9.86 13.52
N THR A 101 -5.21 8.59 13.93
CA THR A 101 -4.29 7.56 13.45
C THR A 101 -5.04 6.57 12.58
N VAL A 102 -4.58 6.38 11.34
CA VAL A 102 -5.01 5.28 10.47
C VAL A 102 -4.11 4.09 10.75
N ARG A 103 -4.69 2.92 11.02
CA ARG A 103 -3.95 1.65 11.16
C ARG A 103 -4.49 0.63 10.18
N PHE A 104 -3.60 -0.16 9.58
CA PHE A 104 -4.02 -1.27 8.73
C PHE A 104 -3.17 -2.51 8.97
N ARG A 105 -3.77 -3.66 8.64
CA ARG A 105 -3.13 -4.97 8.58
C ARG A 105 -3.66 -5.69 7.35
N VAL A 106 -2.78 -6.09 6.44
CA VAL A 106 -3.15 -6.81 5.22
C VAL A 106 -2.28 -8.05 5.03
N LEU A 107 -2.86 -9.09 4.44
CA LEU A 107 -2.11 -10.25 3.97
C LEU A 107 -1.65 -9.99 2.55
N SER A 108 -0.35 -10.16 2.34
CA SER A 108 0.28 -10.05 1.05
C SER A 108 0.21 -11.38 0.28
N VAL A 109 0.31 -11.32 -1.05
CA VAL A 109 0.22 -12.51 -1.93
C VAL A 109 1.37 -13.50 -1.72
N ASP A 110 2.50 -13.05 -1.18
CA ASP A 110 3.63 -13.88 -0.79
C ASP A 110 3.50 -14.49 0.63
N GLY A 111 2.35 -14.30 1.28
CA GLY A 111 2.04 -14.88 2.59
C GLY A 111 2.50 -14.04 3.79
N HIS A 112 3.15 -12.90 3.56
CA HIS A 112 3.56 -12.02 4.66
C HIS A 112 2.44 -11.08 5.10
N VAL A 113 2.35 -10.84 6.40
CA VAL A 113 1.46 -9.82 6.95
C VAL A 113 2.17 -8.47 6.93
N VAL A 114 1.53 -7.46 6.36
CA VAL A 114 2.01 -6.07 6.38
C VAL A 114 1.12 -5.27 7.33
N GLU A 115 1.75 -4.69 8.35
CA GLU A 115 1.11 -3.82 9.34
C GLU A 115 1.78 -2.46 9.36
N SER A 116 0.98 -1.39 9.40
CA SER A 116 1.50 -0.04 9.54
C SER A 116 0.44 0.91 10.07
N SER A 117 0.88 2.09 10.49
CA SER A 117 0.02 3.18 10.93
C SER A 117 0.60 4.54 10.57
N PHE A 118 -0.26 5.51 10.33
CA PHE A 118 0.15 6.90 10.08
C PHE A 118 -0.92 7.90 10.52
N PRO A 119 -0.53 9.14 10.86
CA PRO A 119 -1.47 10.14 11.30
C PRO A 119 -2.09 10.93 10.13
N PHE A 120 -3.24 11.56 10.39
CA PHE A 120 -3.72 12.76 9.71
C PHE A 120 -4.32 13.73 10.74
N THR A 121 -4.44 15.00 10.40
CA THR A 121 -4.93 16.05 11.29
C THR A 121 -6.14 16.74 10.68
N VAL A 122 -7.16 17.04 11.48
CA VAL A 122 -8.29 17.91 11.13
C VAL A 122 -8.12 19.23 11.89
N ARG A 123 -8.12 20.37 11.21
CA ARG A 123 -8.04 21.71 11.85
C ARG A 123 -9.41 22.28 12.21
N GLY A 124 -10.48 21.79 11.59
CA GLY A 124 -11.79 22.40 11.63
C GLY A 124 -11.89 23.57 10.66
N ALA A 125 -13.11 23.82 10.17
CA ALA A 125 -13.36 24.92 9.24
C ALA A 125 -12.93 26.25 9.89
N LEU A 126 -12.12 27.03 9.16
CA LEU A 126 -11.80 28.38 9.57
C LEU A 126 -13.10 29.18 9.60
N ARG A 127 -13.55 29.57 10.80
CA ARG A 127 -14.65 30.54 10.91
C ARG A 127 -14.14 31.85 10.32
N SER A 128 -14.62 32.20 9.13
CA SER A 128 -14.40 33.53 8.56
C SER A 128 -15.18 34.52 9.43
N VAL A 129 -14.48 35.32 10.21
CA VAL A 129 -15.07 36.41 10.99
C VAL A 129 -15.47 37.49 9.97
N ARG A 130 -16.77 37.77 9.87
CA ARG A 130 -17.30 38.95 9.18
C ARG A 130 -17.33 40.13 10.13
#